data_AF-A0A1G2XIF8-F1
#
_entry.id   AF-A0A1G2XIF8-F1
#
_cell.length_a   1.000
_cell.length_b   1.000
_cell.length_c   1.000
_cell.angle_alpha   90.00
_cell.angle_beta   90.00
_cell.angle_gamma   90.00
#
_symmetry.space_group_name_H-M   'P 1'
#
loop_
_entity.id
_entity.type
_entity.pdbx_description
1 polymer ?
#
loop_
_entity_poly.entity_id
_entity_poly.type
_entity_poly.pdbx_seq_one_letter_code
_entity_poly.pdbx_strand_id
1 'polypeptide(L)'
;MGKLETEEVIDEIGNLRMSLGSHLEELRRRVVYSVIAIVLCFVVCWFFKVQILDVAKNPHKFAMLKAGLSTELQVLSYQEGFYAYMKLCFITSVFLAYPFVIYQIWQFVRVGLYKKEQRYVLLFLPISYGAFVVGGFFGYFLLIPFGLQFLIGILGPGIQPIITMGTYVSFVFMLTVALGLVFQLPLVMLLLSKIRFITPDKFISWRKYAILVIFVIAAIVTPPDPFTQTMTAVPMIVLYELGILISRPTKKGFIVLGAIVGGGAIILIAVFFYLTHKGEEIGLLNAQGNIQILYPGGKEWRQVSNRINFRNGITLKTGSEGRTAISTKKGTDVGIDSNTEVHFIDPLKIQLKTGQILITAKESEKPFEIETPNGRIRTNKGTVNVQARDFETIVTAVKGEATLLLEGEEKKLLEGRQHKMTIGGEPVDIGAIINWSEGVLTKPDEKNGRK
;
A
#
# COMPACT_ATOMS: atom_id res chain seq x y z
N MET A 1 58.86 -53.89 -10.44
CA MET A 1 58.10 -53.23 -11.51
C MET A 1 56.67 -52.92 -11.08
N GLY A 2 55.87 -53.89 -10.62
CA GLY A 2 54.47 -53.65 -10.23
C GLY A 2 54.20 -52.79 -8.98
N LYS A 3 55.21 -52.30 -8.24
CA LYS A 3 55.01 -51.36 -7.11
C LYS A 3 54.99 -49.91 -7.57
N LEU A 4 55.79 -49.58 -8.60
CA LEU A 4 55.88 -48.25 -9.20
C LEU A 4 54.62 -47.92 -10.01
N GLU A 5 54.09 -48.89 -10.77
CA GLU A 5 52.81 -48.72 -11.49
C GLU A 5 51.62 -48.53 -10.54
N THR A 6 51.66 -49.14 -9.35
CA THR A 6 50.58 -48.99 -8.36
C THR A 6 50.63 -47.62 -7.67
N GLU A 7 51.83 -47.08 -7.41
CA GLU A 7 52.00 -45.72 -6.87
C GLU A 7 51.68 -44.64 -7.92
N GLU A 8 52.11 -44.80 -9.18
CA GLU A 8 51.75 -43.88 -10.26
C GLU A 8 50.25 -43.83 -10.50
N VAL A 9 49.56 -44.99 -10.48
CA VAL A 9 48.10 -45.05 -10.63
C VAL A 9 47.37 -44.45 -9.41
N ILE A 10 47.91 -44.60 -8.19
CA ILE A 10 47.34 -43.95 -7.00
C ILE A 10 47.53 -42.43 -7.05
N ASP A 11 48.66 -41.94 -7.58
CA ASP A 11 48.95 -40.51 -7.73
C ASP A 11 48.16 -39.88 -8.90
N GLU A 12 47.89 -40.63 -9.97
CA GLU A 12 46.97 -40.25 -11.05
C GLU A 12 45.51 -40.19 -10.56
N ILE A 13 45.09 -41.13 -9.71
CA ILE A 13 43.75 -41.14 -9.09
C ILE A 13 43.64 -40.01 -8.05
N GLY A 14 44.73 -39.67 -7.36
CA GLY A 14 44.87 -38.49 -6.49
C GLY A 14 44.75 -37.18 -7.28
N ASN A 15 45.36 -37.08 -8.46
CA ASN A 15 45.26 -35.92 -9.35
C ASN A 15 43.88 -35.74 -10.01
N LEU A 16 43.07 -36.79 -10.08
CA LEU A 16 41.68 -36.71 -10.58
C LEU A 16 40.69 -36.15 -9.56
N ARG A 17 41.05 -36.11 -8.27
CA ARG A 17 40.27 -35.47 -7.19
C ARG A 17 41.11 -34.34 -6.59
N MET A 18 40.85 -33.11 -7.03
CA MET A 18 41.43 -31.89 -6.48
C MET A 18 41.52 -31.95 -4.94
N SER A 19 42.71 -31.70 -4.38
CA SER A 19 42.93 -31.59 -2.93
C SER A 19 41.96 -30.57 -2.31
N LEU A 20 41.48 -30.79 -1.09
CA LEU A 20 40.57 -29.85 -0.40
C LEU A 20 41.12 -28.42 -0.37
N GLY A 21 42.45 -28.26 -0.25
CA GLY A 21 43.11 -26.96 -0.33
C GLY A 21 42.94 -26.28 -1.70
N SER A 22 43.07 -27.03 -2.80
CA SER A 22 42.83 -26.51 -4.15
C SER A 22 41.37 -26.14 -4.40
N HIS A 23 40.42 -26.87 -3.81
CA HIS A 23 39.00 -26.53 -3.89
C HIS A 23 38.66 -25.24 -3.12
N LEU A 24 39.30 -25.01 -1.96
CA LEU A 24 39.16 -23.76 -1.21
C LEU A 24 39.80 -22.57 -1.95
N GLU A 25 40.93 -22.76 -2.61
CA GLU A 25 41.57 -21.72 -3.42
C GLU A 25 40.70 -21.33 -4.63
N GLU A 26 40.04 -22.32 -5.25
CA GLU A 26 39.04 -22.04 -6.27
C GLU A 26 37.85 -21.24 -5.73
N LEU A 27 37.31 -21.60 -4.56
CA LEU A 27 36.21 -20.84 -3.94
C LEU A 27 36.62 -19.38 -3.74
N ARG A 28 37.79 -19.16 -3.14
CA ARG A 28 38.32 -17.82 -2.87
C ARG A 28 38.43 -17.01 -4.16
N ARG A 29 39.07 -17.57 -5.20
CA ARG A 29 39.26 -16.88 -6.49
C ARG A 29 37.92 -16.44 -7.10
N ARG A 30 36.91 -17.32 -7.06
CA ARG A 30 35.58 -17.06 -7.62
C ARG A 30 34.78 -16.04 -6.82
N VAL A 31 34.87 -16.10 -5.49
CA VAL A 31 34.26 -15.11 -4.61
C VAL A 31 34.88 -13.74 -4.89
N VAL A 32 36.21 -13.64 -4.98
CA VAL A 32 36.90 -12.39 -5.31
C VAL A 32 36.44 -11.84 -6.66
N TYR A 33 36.38 -12.65 -7.72
CA TYR A 33 35.86 -12.19 -9.01
C TYR A 33 34.40 -11.75 -8.96
N SER A 34 33.55 -12.46 -8.20
CA SER A 34 32.15 -12.09 -8.02
C SER A 34 32.00 -10.75 -7.30
N VAL A 35 32.80 -10.53 -6.25
CA VAL A 35 32.83 -9.25 -5.50
C VAL A 35 33.34 -8.12 -6.38
N ILE A 36 34.41 -8.32 -7.16
CA ILE A 36 34.92 -7.31 -8.10
C ILE A 36 33.84 -6.93 -9.12
N ALA A 37 33.12 -7.90 -9.69
CA ALA A 37 32.04 -7.62 -10.63
C ALA A 37 30.90 -6.80 -9.98
N ILE A 38 30.49 -7.15 -8.75
CA ILE A 38 29.48 -6.40 -7.99
C ILE A 38 29.97 -4.97 -7.72
N VAL A 39 31.22 -4.78 -7.30
CA VAL A 39 31.80 -3.46 -7.02
C VAL A 39 31.86 -2.60 -8.28
N LEU A 40 32.27 -3.16 -9.41
CA LEU A 40 32.27 -2.44 -10.69
C LEU A 40 30.85 -2.01 -11.10
N CYS A 41 29.87 -2.92 -11.01
CA CYS A 41 28.47 -2.58 -11.25
C CYS A 41 27.94 -1.55 -10.25
N PHE A 42 28.37 -1.59 -8.99
CA PHE A 42 27.98 -0.64 -7.95
C PHE A 42 28.44 0.78 -8.27
N VAL A 43 29.69 0.94 -8.71
CA VAL A 43 30.22 2.24 -9.14
C VAL A 43 29.40 2.78 -10.31
N VAL A 44 29.03 1.95 -11.29
CA VAL A 44 28.15 2.35 -12.39
C VAL A 44 26.76 2.75 -11.87
N CYS A 45 26.14 1.94 -11.02
CA CYS A 45 24.83 2.24 -10.43
C CYS A 45 24.82 3.54 -9.63
N TRP A 46 25.92 3.90 -8.98
CA TRP A 46 26.03 5.14 -8.20
C TRP A 46 25.83 6.40 -9.06
N PHE A 47 26.32 6.40 -10.31
CA PHE A 47 26.10 7.51 -11.25
C PHE A 47 24.63 7.63 -11.67
N PHE A 48 23.88 6.53 -11.70
CA PHE A 48 22.47 6.47 -12.10
C PHE A 48 21.49 6.35 -10.92
N LYS A 49 21.91 6.70 -9.70
CA LYS A 49 21.14 6.47 -8.47
C LYS A 49 19.75 7.11 -8.47
N VAL A 50 19.58 8.27 -9.11
CA VAL A 50 18.30 8.99 -9.19
C VAL A 50 17.33 8.24 -10.09
N GLN A 51 17.78 7.81 -11.27
CA GLN A 51 16.96 7.03 -12.20
C GLN A 51 16.56 5.68 -11.61
N ILE A 52 17.48 5.01 -10.91
CA ILE A 52 17.20 3.75 -10.22
C ILE A 52 16.14 3.97 -9.13
N LEU A 53 16.22 5.06 -8.38
CA LEU A 53 15.23 5.40 -7.37
C LEU A 53 13.85 5.69 -7.97
N ASP A 54 13.78 6.36 -9.12
CA ASP A 54 12.50 6.61 -9.78
C ASP A 54 11.83 5.32 -10.23
N VAL A 55 12.61 4.37 -10.76
CA VAL A 55 12.11 3.02 -11.06
C VAL A 55 11.64 2.35 -9.77
N ALA A 56 12.49 2.31 -8.74
CA ALA A 56 12.15 1.66 -7.48
C ALA A 56 10.89 2.25 -6.83
N LYS A 57 10.63 3.56 -6.96
CA LYS A 57 9.44 4.25 -6.41
C LYS A 57 8.14 3.97 -7.17
N ASN A 58 8.18 3.45 -8.40
CA ASN A 58 6.97 3.31 -9.21
C ASN A 58 5.87 2.43 -8.58
N PRO A 59 6.17 1.26 -7.98
CA PRO A 59 5.16 0.46 -7.28
C PRO A 59 4.55 1.19 -6.08
N HIS A 60 5.35 1.99 -5.36
CA HIS A 60 4.88 2.85 -4.28
C HIS A 60 3.93 3.94 -4.79
N LYS A 61 4.30 4.65 -5.86
CA LYS A 61 3.44 5.66 -6.50
C LYS A 61 2.09 5.05 -6.90
N PHE A 62 2.10 3.87 -7.50
CA PHE A 62 0.88 3.15 -7.87
C PHE A 62 0.00 2.80 -6.67
N ALA A 63 0.59 2.27 -5.60
CA ALA A 63 -0.14 1.92 -4.37
C ALA A 63 -0.73 3.16 -3.68
N MET A 64 0.04 4.26 -3.57
CA MET A 64 -0.40 5.51 -2.95
C MET A 64 -1.49 6.21 -3.76
N LEU A 65 -1.35 6.29 -5.08
CA LEU A 65 -2.39 6.87 -5.96
C LEU A 65 -3.71 6.12 -5.85
N LYS A 66 -3.66 4.78 -5.82
CA LYS A 66 -4.85 3.95 -5.63
C LYS A 66 -5.48 4.18 -4.25
N ALA A 67 -4.72 4.55 -3.24
CA ALA A 67 -5.20 4.90 -1.91
C ALA A 67 -5.61 6.38 -1.75
N GLY A 68 -5.33 7.23 -2.74
CA GLY A 68 -5.58 8.69 -2.64
C GLY A 68 -4.62 9.41 -1.70
N LEU A 69 -3.43 8.86 -1.45
CA LEU A 69 -2.42 9.39 -0.53
C LEU A 69 -1.26 10.08 -1.28
N SER A 70 -0.46 10.87 -0.54
CA SER A 70 0.74 11.53 -1.06
C SER A 70 1.75 10.50 -1.60
N THR A 71 2.24 10.74 -2.83
CA THR A 71 3.19 9.83 -3.50
C THR A 71 4.66 10.06 -3.13
N GLU A 72 4.94 11.11 -2.36
CA GLU A 72 6.29 11.51 -1.99
C GLU A 72 6.83 10.69 -0.82
N LEU A 73 8.10 10.29 -0.90
CA LEU A 73 8.82 9.66 0.20
C LEU A 73 9.48 10.74 1.04
N GLN A 74 9.25 10.70 2.35
CA GLN A 74 9.89 11.62 3.28
C GLN A 74 11.25 11.09 3.75
N VAL A 75 12.08 11.97 4.30
CA VAL A 75 13.37 11.61 4.90
C VAL A 75 13.41 12.25 6.28
N LEU A 76 13.64 11.44 7.31
CA LEU A 76 13.64 11.91 8.71
C LEU A 76 15.01 12.44 9.14
N SER A 77 16.08 11.98 8.50
CA SER A 77 17.45 12.43 8.80
C SER A 77 18.30 12.52 7.54
N TYR A 78 19.27 13.44 7.53
CA TYR A 78 20.18 13.62 6.38
C TYR A 78 20.92 12.33 6.00
N GLN A 79 21.27 11.50 6.98
CA GLN A 79 21.99 10.24 6.76
C GLN A 79 21.09 9.15 6.15
N GLU A 80 19.79 9.14 6.45
CA GLU A 80 18.85 8.13 5.93
C GLU A 80 18.83 8.10 4.40
N GLY A 81 18.80 9.27 3.76
CA GLY A 81 18.82 9.37 2.30
C GLY A 81 20.09 8.77 1.69
N PHE A 82 21.26 9.03 2.29
CA PHE A 82 22.53 8.46 1.85
C PHE A 82 22.54 6.93 1.97
N TYR A 83 22.14 6.39 3.12
CA TYR A 83 22.06 4.93 3.32
C TYR A 83 21.05 4.26 2.40
N ALA A 84 19.92 4.92 2.11
CA ALA A 84 18.95 4.42 1.16
C ALA A 84 19.53 4.33 -0.26
N TYR A 85 20.24 5.36 -0.73
CA TYR A 85 20.91 5.29 -2.04
C TYR A 85 21.99 4.20 -2.09
N MET A 86 22.78 4.05 -1.02
CA MET A 86 23.78 2.97 -0.91
C MET A 86 23.13 1.59 -1.04
N LYS A 87 22.08 1.30 -0.25
CA LYS A 87 21.36 0.02 -0.31
C LYS A 87 20.75 -0.22 -1.69
N LEU A 88 20.16 0.81 -2.28
CA LEU A 88 19.51 0.72 -3.58
C LEU A 88 20.52 0.43 -4.70
N CYS A 89 21.64 1.17 -4.74
CA CYS A 89 22.69 0.92 -5.73
C CYS A 89 23.30 -0.47 -5.53
N PHE A 90 23.45 -0.92 -4.28
CA PHE A 90 23.97 -2.25 -3.97
C PHE A 90 23.08 -3.34 -4.52
N ILE A 91 21.76 -3.30 -4.28
CA ILE A 91 20.88 -4.34 -4.81
C ILE A 91 20.80 -4.33 -6.33
N THR A 92 20.75 -3.15 -6.94
CA THR A 92 20.75 -3.03 -8.40
C THR A 92 22.06 -3.57 -8.98
N SER A 93 23.20 -3.29 -8.34
CA SER A 93 24.49 -3.84 -8.77
C SER A 93 24.56 -5.35 -8.68
N VAL A 94 24.01 -5.97 -7.62
CA VAL A 94 23.92 -7.43 -7.49
C VAL A 94 23.04 -8.00 -8.59
N PHE A 95 21.93 -7.32 -8.93
CA PHE A 95 21.05 -7.74 -9.99
C PHE A 95 21.71 -7.67 -11.38
N LEU A 96 22.45 -6.60 -11.67
CA LEU A 96 23.21 -6.46 -12.92
C LEU A 96 24.40 -7.43 -13.01
N ALA A 97 25.13 -7.62 -11.91
CA ALA A 97 26.27 -8.53 -11.84
C ALA A 97 25.86 -10.01 -11.78
N TYR A 98 24.57 -10.30 -11.57
CA TYR A 98 24.05 -11.65 -11.38
C TYR A 98 24.45 -12.68 -12.46
N PRO A 99 24.41 -12.39 -13.79
CA PRO A 99 24.86 -13.34 -14.81
C PRO A 99 26.30 -13.81 -14.59
N PHE A 100 27.17 -12.91 -14.13
CA PHE A 100 28.56 -13.22 -13.84
C PHE A 100 28.70 -13.98 -12.51
N VAL A 101 28.02 -13.51 -11.46
CA VAL A 101 28.04 -14.16 -10.14
C VAL A 101 27.54 -15.61 -10.23
N ILE A 102 26.42 -15.84 -10.91
CA ILE A 102 25.85 -17.18 -11.05
C ILE A 102 26.74 -18.08 -11.89
N TYR A 103 27.41 -17.55 -12.91
CA TYR A 103 28.44 -18.27 -13.67
C TYR A 103 29.58 -18.74 -12.77
N GLN A 104 30.09 -17.86 -11.89
CA GLN A 104 31.17 -18.22 -10.96
C GLN A 104 30.74 -19.27 -9.95
N ILE A 105 29.52 -19.15 -9.39
CA ILE A 105 28.94 -20.12 -8.47
C ILE A 105 28.79 -21.48 -9.14
N TRP A 106 28.22 -21.54 -10.34
CA TRP A 106 28.04 -22.80 -11.06
C TRP A 106 29.38 -23.41 -11.47
N GLN A 107 30.36 -22.61 -11.90
CA GLN A 107 31.66 -23.17 -12.25
C GLN A 107 32.44 -23.67 -11.03
N PHE A 108 32.18 -23.16 -9.81
CA PHE A 108 32.65 -23.77 -8.56
C PHE A 108 32.02 -25.14 -8.35
N VAL A 109 30.68 -25.19 -8.41
CA VAL A 109 29.93 -26.44 -8.23
C VAL A 109 30.36 -27.49 -9.25
N ARG A 110 30.60 -27.09 -10.51
CA ARG A 110 31.08 -27.98 -11.58
C ARG A 110 32.36 -28.73 -11.19
N VAL A 111 33.27 -28.08 -10.48
CA VAL A 111 34.56 -28.67 -10.12
C VAL A 111 34.39 -29.76 -9.05
N GLY A 112 33.40 -29.61 -8.16
CA GLY A 112 33.02 -30.66 -7.20
C GLY A 112 32.22 -31.83 -7.79
N LEU A 113 31.78 -31.74 -9.06
CA LEU A 113 30.92 -32.75 -9.70
C LEU A 113 31.70 -33.73 -10.59
N TYR A 114 31.22 -34.97 -10.69
CA TYR A 114 31.79 -35.98 -11.59
C TYR A 114 31.72 -35.53 -13.06
N LYS A 115 32.71 -35.92 -13.89
CA LYS A 115 32.82 -35.52 -15.31
C LYS A 115 31.52 -35.72 -16.11
N LYS A 116 30.75 -36.78 -15.81
CA LYS A 116 29.45 -37.07 -16.46
C LYS A 116 28.32 -36.12 -16.04
N GLU A 117 28.41 -35.53 -14.84
CA GLU A 117 27.40 -34.64 -14.25
C GLU A 117 27.68 -33.16 -14.55
N GLN A 118 28.91 -32.81 -14.91
CA GLN A 118 29.31 -31.44 -15.25
C GLN A 118 28.49 -30.83 -16.40
N ARG A 119 27.94 -31.66 -17.29
CA ARG A 119 27.07 -31.20 -18.40
C ARG A 119 25.78 -30.55 -17.89
N TYR A 120 25.25 -31.00 -16.75
CA TYR A 120 24.02 -30.43 -16.17
C TYR A 120 24.24 -29.00 -15.66
N VAL A 121 25.43 -28.70 -15.15
CA VAL A 121 25.77 -27.35 -14.67
C VAL A 121 25.68 -26.31 -15.78
N LEU A 122 26.17 -26.64 -16.98
CA LEU A 122 26.08 -25.74 -18.14
C LEU A 122 24.63 -25.50 -18.59
N LEU A 123 23.75 -26.51 -18.44
CA LEU A 123 22.33 -26.38 -18.74
C LEU A 123 21.58 -25.55 -17.68
N PHE A 124 21.96 -25.66 -16.41
CA PHE A 124 21.31 -24.94 -15.32
C PHE A 124 21.65 -23.46 -15.28
N LEU A 125 22.80 -23.05 -15.81
CA LEU A 125 23.23 -21.66 -15.82
C LEU A 125 22.21 -20.68 -16.46
N PRO A 126 21.74 -20.88 -17.71
CA PRO A 126 20.73 -19.98 -18.30
C PRO A 126 19.37 -20.06 -17.59
N ILE A 127 18.99 -21.23 -17.06
CA ILE A 127 17.72 -21.40 -16.33
C ILE A 127 17.78 -20.67 -14.98
N SER A 128 18.92 -20.72 -14.32
CA SER A 128 19.21 -20.02 -13.06
C SER A 128 19.19 -18.51 -13.23
N TYR A 129 19.78 -18.00 -14.31
CA TYR A 129 19.64 -16.61 -14.72
C TYR A 129 18.17 -16.20 -14.92
N GLY A 130 17.42 -16.97 -15.73
CA GLY A 130 16.00 -16.70 -15.97
C GLY A 130 15.17 -16.73 -14.69
N ALA A 131 15.39 -17.72 -13.82
CA ALA A 131 14.67 -17.85 -12.55
C ALA A 131 14.90 -16.63 -11.62
N PHE A 132 16.12 -16.12 -11.55
CA PHE A 132 16.43 -14.93 -10.75
C PHE A 132 15.74 -13.67 -11.28
N VAL A 133 15.76 -13.48 -12.61
CA VAL A 133 15.11 -12.33 -13.26
C VAL A 133 13.60 -12.39 -13.03
N VAL A 134 12.99 -13.58 -13.21
CA VAL A 134 11.57 -13.80 -12.93
C VAL A 134 11.25 -13.54 -11.46
N GLY A 135 12.09 -14.01 -10.53
CA GLY A 135 11.92 -13.75 -9.10
C GLY A 135 11.98 -12.27 -8.73
N GLY A 136 12.93 -11.53 -9.31
CA GLY A 136 13.05 -10.08 -9.13
C GLY A 136 11.82 -9.33 -9.66
N PHE A 137 11.35 -9.67 -10.87
CA PHE A 137 10.14 -9.10 -11.43
C PHE A 137 8.88 -9.46 -10.65
N PHE A 138 8.77 -10.70 -10.17
CA PHE A 138 7.67 -11.13 -9.32
C PHE A 138 7.61 -10.31 -8.02
N GLY A 139 8.76 -10.08 -7.38
CA GLY A 139 8.85 -9.19 -6.23
C GLY A 139 8.41 -7.76 -6.53
N TYR A 140 8.95 -7.19 -7.61
CA TYR A 140 8.74 -5.79 -7.98
C TYR A 140 7.30 -5.49 -8.44
N PHE A 141 6.74 -6.30 -9.34
CA PHE A 141 5.43 -6.06 -9.94
C PHE A 141 4.26 -6.61 -9.13
N LEU A 142 4.48 -7.64 -8.32
CA LEU A 142 3.40 -8.31 -7.59
C LEU A 142 3.54 -8.12 -6.09
N LEU A 143 4.64 -8.56 -5.46
CA LEU A 143 4.67 -8.56 -3.99
C LEU A 143 4.74 -7.17 -3.36
N ILE A 144 5.56 -6.26 -3.88
CA ILE A 144 5.66 -4.89 -3.34
C ILE A 144 4.32 -4.13 -3.42
N PRO A 145 3.67 -3.97 -4.59
CA PRO A 145 2.45 -3.17 -4.69
C PRO A 145 1.28 -3.77 -3.91
N PHE A 146 1.14 -5.10 -3.89
CA PHE A 146 0.09 -5.75 -3.11
C PHE A 146 0.35 -5.65 -1.60
N GLY A 147 1.60 -5.80 -1.16
CA GLY A 147 1.96 -5.67 0.25
C GLY A 147 1.68 -4.25 0.76
N LEU A 148 2.07 -3.23 0.00
CA LEU A 148 1.77 -1.84 0.31
C LEU A 148 0.27 -1.55 0.34
N GLN A 149 -0.50 -2.00 -0.66
CA GLN A 149 -1.95 -1.81 -0.68
C GLN A 149 -2.64 -2.42 0.53
N PHE A 150 -2.17 -3.59 0.98
CA PHE A 150 -2.69 -4.22 2.18
C PHE A 150 -2.35 -3.42 3.44
N LEU A 151 -1.07 -3.04 3.63
CA LEU A 151 -0.65 -2.23 4.77
C LEU A 151 -1.49 -0.95 4.88
N ILE A 152 -1.65 -0.22 3.78
CA ILE A 152 -2.47 1.01 3.73
C ILE A 152 -3.95 0.71 3.97
N GLY A 153 -4.48 -0.38 3.40
CA GLY A 153 -5.89 -0.75 3.54
C GLY A 153 -6.30 -1.04 4.99
N ILE A 154 -5.37 -1.48 5.83
CA ILE A 154 -5.61 -1.71 7.26
C ILE A 154 -5.76 -0.42 8.06
N LEU A 155 -5.09 0.66 7.67
CA LEU A 155 -5.05 1.91 8.46
C LEU A 155 -6.44 2.55 8.65
N GLY A 156 -7.41 2.24 7.78
CA GLY A 156 -8.77 2.79 7.86
C GLY A 156 -8.86 4.27 7.44
N PRO A 157 -10.09 4.82 7.37
CA PRO A 157 -10.28 6.22 6.99
C PRO A 157 -9.71 7.18 8.06
N GLY A 158 -9.03 8.24 7.63
CA GLY A 158 -8.52 9.31 8.50
C GLY A 158 -7.07 9.19 8.96
N ILE A 159 -6.37 8.08 8.71
CA ILE A 159 -4.95 7.92 9.06
C ILE A 159 -4.08 8.03 7.80
N GLN A 160 -3.21 9.04 7.74
CA GLN A 160 -2.26 9.22 6.64
C GLN A 160 -0.89 8.63 7.02
N PRO A 161 -0.44 7.53 6.39
CA PRO A 161 0.87 6.97 6.66
C PRO A 161 1.97 7.88 6.10
N ILE A 162 2.97 8.18 6.93
CA ILE A 162 4.21 8.82 6.48
C ILE A 162 5.23 7.72 6.17
N ILE A 163 5.45 7.43 4.90
CA ILE A 163 6.46 6.44 4.48
C ILE A 163 7.77 7.14 4.18
N THR A 164 8.83 6.68 4.85
CA THR A 164 10.17 7.23 4.66
C THR A 164 10.92 6.50 3.56
N MET A 165 11.90 7.18 2.95
CA MET A 165 12.73 6.59 1.91
C MET A 165 13.54 5.40 2.42
N GLY A 166 14.09 5.48 3.64
CA GLY A 166 14.91 4.41 4.21
C GLY A 166 14.11 3.15 4.51
N THR A 167 12.91 3.28 5.06
CA THR A 167 12.01 2.15 5.34
C THR A 167 11.55 1.49 4.05
N TYR A 168 11.13 2.29 3.06
CA TYR A 168 10.72 1.77 1.77
C TYR A 168 11.84 1.03 1.05
N VAL A 169 13.03 1.64 0.91
CA VAL A 169 14.16 1.01 0.23
C VAL A 169 14.62 -0.25 0.97
N SER A 170 14.57 -0.27 2.31
CA SER A 170 14.91 -1.47 3.07
C SER A 170 13.91 -2.60 2.83
N PHE A 171 12.62 -2.30 2.74
CA PHE A 171 11.59 -3.27 2.37
C PHE A 171 11.82 -3.84 0.96
N VAL A 172 12.02 -2.97 -0.04
CA VAL A 172 12.34 -3.40 -1.42
C VAL A 172 13.62 -4.25 -1.44
N PHE A 173 14.67 -3.80 -0.74
CA PHE A 173 15.94 -4.49 -0.65
C PHE A 173 15.76 -5.94 -0.15
N MET A 174 15.11 -6.08 1.00
CA MET A 174 14.97 -7.36 1.67
C MET A 174 14.13 -8.34 0.87
N LEU A 175 13.02 -7.85 0.30
CA LEU A 175 12.09 -8.63 -0.50
C LEU A 175 12.73 -9.08 -1.82
N THR A 176 13.42 -8.20 -2.53
CA THR A 176 14.07 -8.55 -3.80
C THR A 176 15.23 -9.54 -3.59
N VAL A 177 16.06 -9.38 -2.56
CA VAL A 177 17.13 -10.35 -2.24
C VAL A 177 16.54 -11.70 -1.88
N ALA A 178 15.53 -11.73 -1.01
CA ALA A 178 14.90 -12.98 -0.58
C ALA A 178 14.30 -13.74 -1.74
N LEU A 179 13.47 -13.08 -2.57
CA LEU A 179 12.83 -13.75 -3.70
C LEU A 179 13.84 -14.17 -4.77
N GLY A 180 14.84 -13.34 -5.07
CA GLY A 180 15.89 -13.71 -6.02
C GLY A 180 16.59 -15.01 -5.63
N LEU A 181 16.89 -15.18 -4.33
CA LEU A 181 17.51 -16.40 -3.81
C LEU A 181 16.53 -17.58 -3.76
N VAL A 182 15.28 -17.36 -3.33
CA VAL A 182 14.27 -18.42 -3.23
C VAL A 182 13.92 -18.99 -4.60
N PHE A 183 13.88 -18.16 -5.65
CA PHE A 183 13.63 -18.64 -7.01
C PHE A 183 14.73 -19.59 -7.53
N GLN A 184 15.89 -19.66 -6.87
CA GLN A 184 16.92 -20.67 -7.16
C GLN A 184 16.65 -22.03 -6.50
N LEU A 185 15.76 -22.10 -5.48
CA LEU A 185 15.48 -23.34 -4.76
C LEU A 185 15.09 -24.51 -5.67
N PRO A 186 14.19 -24.37 -6.68
CA PRO A 186 13.81 -25.51 -7.52
C PRO A 186 14.99 -26.10 -8.29
N LEU A 187 15.89 -25.23 -8.76
CA LEU A 187 17.10 -25.63 -9.49
C LEU A 187 18.11 -26.33 -8.58
N VAL A 188 18.32 -25.80 -7.38
CA VAL A 188 19.20 -26.42 -6.39
C VAL A 188 18.66 -27.80 -5.99
N MET A 189 17.36 -27.91 -5.72
CA MET A 189 16.73 -29.20 -5.38
C MET A 189 16.88 -30.23 -6.51
N LEU A 190 16.66 -29.80 -7.75
CA LEU A 190 16.83 -30.64 -8.92
C LEU A 190 18.27 -31.11 -9.09
N LEU A 191 19.25 -30.22 -8.94
CA LEU A 191 20.67 -30.59 -8.98
C LEU A 191 20.97 -31.65 -7.92
N LEU A 192 20.61 -31.40 -6.65
CA LEU A 192 20.84 -32.32 -5.53
C LEU A 192 20.18 -33.68 -5.75
N SER A 193 19.02 -33.71 -6.42
CA SER A 193 18.34 -34.94 -6.80
C SER A 193 19.04 -35.67 -7.94
N LYS A 194 19.53 -34.95 -8.95
CA LYS A 194 20.23 -35.54 -10.11
C LYS A 194 21.57 -36.17 -9.75
N ILE A 195 22.34 -35.52 -8.87
CA ILE A 195 23.60 -36.07 -8.34
C ILE A 195 23.37 -37.13 -7.25
N ARG A 196 22.10 -37.50 -6.97
CA ARG A 196 21.66 -38.49 -5.97
C ARG A 196 22.13 -38.19 -4.53
N PHE A 197 22.43 -36.93 -4.23
CA PHE A 197 22.78 -36.50 -2.87
C PHE A 197 21.54 -36.51 -1.96
N ILE A 198 20.39 -36.08 -2.47
CA ILE A 198 19.10 -36.12 -1.77
C ILE A 198 18.05 -36.74 -2.69
N THR A 199 17.34 -37.76 -2.21
CA THR A 199 16.23 -38.36 -2.96
C THR A 199 14.99 -37.46 -2.91
N PRO A 200 14.16 -37.44 -3.97
CA PRO A 200 12.88 -36.71 -3.96
C PRO A 200 11.98 -37.05 -2.77
N ASP A 201 12.04 -38.31 -2.30
CA ASP A 201 11.26 -38.78 -1.16
C ASP A 201 11.68 -38.11 0.16
N LYS A 202 12.96 -37.72 0.31
CA LYS A 202 13.42 -36.92 1.44
C LYS A 202 12.87 -35.50 1.40
N PHE A 203 12.81 -34.86 0.23
CA PHE A 203 12.16 -33.54 0.12
C PHE A 203 10.68 -33.62 0.46
N ILE A 204 10.01 -34.73 0.14
CA ILE A 204 8.60 -34.95 0.51
C ILE A 204 8.45 -35.13 2.02
N SER A 205 9.29 -35.93 2.67
CA SER A 205 9.20 -36.12 4.13
C SER A 205 9.54 -34.83 4.91
N TRP A 206 10.35 -33.95 4.33
CA TRP A 206 10.73 -32.67 4.94
C TRP A 206 9.78 -31.50 4.68
N ARG A 207 8.65 -31.71 3.98
CA ARG A 207 7.67 -30.65 3.66
C ARG A 207 7.28 -29.78 4.86
N LYS A 208 6.97 -30.40 6.00
CA LYS A 208 6.57 -29.67 7.22
C LYS A 208 7.68 -28.76 7.76
N TYR A 209 8.94 -29.18 7.65
CA TYR A 209 10.10 -28.37 8.07
C TYR A 209 10.39 -27.26 7.06
N ALA A 210 10.28 -27.56 5.76
CA ALA A 210 10.45 -26.58 4.71
C ALA A 210 9.42 -25.45 4.83
N ILE A 211 8.15 -25.77 5.07
CA ILE A 211 7.09 -24.78 5.31
C ILE A 211 7.43 -23.91 6.53
N LEU A 212 7.85 -24.50 7.65
CA LEU A 212 8.24 -23.75 8.84
C LEU A 212 9.40 -22.77 8.54
N VAL A 213 10.47 -23.25 7.89
CA VAL A 213 11.62 -22.42 7.51
C VAL A 213 11.22 -21.31 6.54
N ILE A 214 10.32 -21.59 5.60
CA ILE A 214 9.78 -20.59 4.67
C ILE A 214 9.04 -19.49 5.43
N PHE A 215 8.21 -19.83 6.42
CA PHE A 215 7.51 -18.83 7.23
C PHE A 215 8.47 -18.01 8.10
N VAL A 216 9.55 -18.60 8.59
CA VAL A 216 10.61 -17.88 9.32
C VAL A 216 11.34 -16.91 8.39
N ILE A 217 11.72 -17.34 7.17
CA ILE A 217 12.34 -16.46 6.19
C ILE A 217 11.38 -15.32 5.80
N ALA A 218 10.10 -15.63 5.57
CA ALA A 218 9.10 -14.62 5.27
C ALA A 218 8.97 -13.59 6.41
N ALA A 219 8.94 -14.03 7.67
CA ALA A 219 8.87 -13.14 8.84
C ALA A 219 10.10 -12.23 9.00
N ILE A 220 11.28 -12.71 8.57
CA ILE A 220 12.49 -11.90 8.58
C ILE A 220 12.38 -10.83 7.48
N VAL A 221 11.89 -11.21 6.30
CA VAL A 221 11.88 -10.38 5.09
C VAL A 221 10.79 -9.31 5.09
N THR A 222 9.63 -9.65 5.63
CA THR A 222 8.49 -8.76 5.69
C THR A 222 8.40 -8.09 7.06
N PRO A 223 7.67 -6.96 7.17
CA PRO A 223 7.23 -6.49 8.48
C PRO A 223 6.53 -7.61 9.27
N PRO A 224 6.48 -7.52 10.61
CA PRO A 224 5.86 -8.52 11.47
C PRO A 224 4.32 -8.45 11.38
N ASP A 225 3.76 -8.73 10.21
CA ASP A 225 2.34 -8.84 9.96
C ASP A 225 1.99 -10.18 9.27
N PRO A 226 0.94 -10.90 9.72
CA PRO A 226 0.64 -12.24 9.20
C PRO A 226 0.31 -12.29 7.71
N PHE A 227 -0.19 -11.19 7.14
CA PHE A 227 -0.64 -11.17 5.75
C PHE A 227 0.53 -11.03 4.78
N THR A 228 1.40 -10.04 4.94
CA THR A 228 2.57 -9.89 4.05
C THR A 228 3.51 -11.08 4.22
N GLN A 229 3.63 -11.62 5.44
CA GLN A 229 4.34 -12.86 5.72
C GLN A 229 3.75 -14.03 4.92
N THR A 230 2.42 -14.25 4.98
CA THR A 230 1.76 -15.35 4.24
C THR A 230 1.83 -15.14 2.74
N MET A 231 1.60 -13.92 2.28
CA MET A 231 1.68 -13.51 0.87
C MET A 231 3.07 -13.74 0.29
N THR A 232 4.12 -13.58 1.09
CA THR A 232 5.50 -13.90 0.70
C THR A 232 5.78 -15.40 0.79
N ALA A 233 5.32 -16.07 1.86
CA ALA A 233 5.54 -17.50 2.09
C ALA A 233 4.89 -18.40 1.04
N VAL A 234 3.66 -18.09 0.60
CA VAL A 234 2.91 -18.91 -0.37
C VAL A 234 3.69 -19.14 -1.68
N PRO A 235 4.20 -18.10 -2.37
CA PRO A 235 5.08 -18.27 -3.53
C PRO A 235 6.32 -19.15 -3.25
N MET A 236 6.94 -19.01 -2.06
CA MET A 236 8.11 -19.81 -1.70
C MET A 236 7.74 -21.31 -1.53
N ILE A 237 6.57 -21.61 -0.95
CA ILE A 237 6.05 -22.97 -0.83
C ILE A 237 5.77 -23.55 -2.22
N VAL A 238 5.15 -22.77 -3.10
CA VAL A 238 4.91 -23.16 -4.50
C VAL A 238 6.22 -23.52 -5.20
N LEU A 239 7.28 -22.72 -5.02
CA LEU A 239 8.60 -23.00 -5.59
C LEU A 239 9.23 -24.27 -5.02
N TYR A 240 9.10 -24.51 -3.71
CA TYR A 240 9.57 -25.76 -3.10
C TYR A 240 8.86 -26.98 -3.71
N GLU A 241 7.54 -26.91 -3.86
CA GLU A 241 6.74 -27.97 -4.48
C GLU A 241 7.08 -28.17 -5.96
N LEU A 242 7.31 -27.08 -6.69
CA LEU A 242 7.79 -27.12 -8.06
C LEU A 242 9.15 -27.82 -8.13
N GLY A 243 10.06 -27.57 -7.19
CA GLY A 243 11.35 -28.27 -7.07
C GLY A 243 11.18 -29.79 -6.89
N ILE A 244 10.25 -30.22 -6.04
CA ILE A 244 9.92 -31.64 -5.88
C ILE A 244 9.36 -32.22 -7.18
N LEU A 245 8.45 -31.50 -7.83
CA LEU A 245 7.77 -31.96 -9.03
C LEU A 245 8.73 -32.15 -10.21
N ILE A 246 9.65 -31.22 -10.43
CA ILE A 246 10.64 -31.33 -11.51
C ILE A 246 11.63 -32.47 -11.20
N SER A 247 11.95 -32.70 -9.91
CA SER A 247 12.82 -33.81 -9.49
C SER A 247 12.15 -35.19 -9.66
N ARG A 248 10.83 -35.29 -9.43
CA ARG A 248 10.05 -36.52 -9.62
C ARG A 248 8.64 -36.19 -10.15
N PRO A 249 8.44 -36.17 -11.49
CA PRO A 249 7.14 -35.86 -12.06
C PRO A 249 6.13 -36.95 -11.69
N THR A 250 5.17 -36.60 -10.84
CA THR A 250 4.13 -37.52 -10.33
C THR A 250 2.76 -36.88 -10.53
N LYS A 251 1.75 -37.63 -10.99
CA LYS A 251 0.36 -37.11 -11.16
C LYS A 251 -0.20 -36.48 -9.87
N LYS A 252 0.08 -37.11 -8.71
CA LYS A 252 -0.28 -36.56 -7.38
C LYS A 252 0.42 -35.24 -7.07
N GLY A 253 1.67 -35.07 -7.50
CA GLY A 253 2.44 -33.84 -7.31
C GLY A 253 1.89 -32.66 -8.12
N PHE A 254 1.44 -32.90 -9.35
CA PHE A 254 0.74 -31.89 -10.16
C PHE A 254 -0.58 -31.44 -9.51
N ILE A 255 -1.34 -32.37 -8.90
CA ILE A 255 -2.59 -32.04 -8.19
C ILE A 255 -2.30 -31.20 -6.94
N VAL A 256 -1.29 -31.56 -6.14
CA VAL A 256 -0.89 -30.81 -4.94
C VAL A 256 -0.37 -29.42 -5.30
N LEU A 257 0.49 -29.31 -6.33
CA LEU A 257 0.94 -28.01 -6.84
C LEU A 257 -0.25 -27.16 -7.30
N GLY A 258 -1.16 -27.75 -8.09
CA GLY A 258 -2.38 -27.08 -8.56
C GLY A 258 -3.28 -26.63 -7.41
N ALA A 259 -3.42 -27.44 -6.35
CA ALA A 259 -4.21 -27.08 -5.16
C ALA A 259 -3.58 -25.95 -4.34
N ILE A 260 -2.25 -25.92 -4.21
CA ILE A 260 -1.53 -24.85 -3.48
C ILE A 260 -1.54 -23.55 -4.28
N VAL A 261 -1.30 -23.62 -5.59
CA VAL A 261 -1.37 -22.45 -6.49
C VAL A 261 -2.81 -21.94 -6.57
N GLY A 262 -3.78 -22.83 -6.73
CA GLY A 262 -5.20 -22.49 -6.78
C GLY A 262 -5.70 -21.91 -5.45
N GLY A 263 -5.43 -22.56 -4.32
CA GLY A 263 -5.80 -22.08 -2.99
C GLY A 263 -5.12 -20.76 -2.63
N GLY A 264 -3.82 -20.63 -2.89
CA GLY A 264 -3.07 -19.39 -2.67
C GLY A 264 -3.55 -18.24 -3.55
N ALA A 265 -3.83 -18.50 -4.82
CA ALA A 265 -4.38 -17.50 -5.74
C ALA A 265 -5.82 -17.11 -5.38
N ILE A 266 -6.68 -18.06 -4.98
CA ILE A 266 -8.04 -17.78 -4.54
C ILE A 266 -8.03 -16.96 -3.24
N ILE A 267 -7.15 -17.26 -2.28
CA ILE A 267 -7.02 -16.46 -1.06
C ILE A 267 -6.50 -15.06 -1.37
N LEU A 268 -5.48 -14.93 -2.23
CA LEU A 268 -4.97 -13.63 -2.67
C LEU A 268 -6.05 -12.83 -3.40
N ILE A 269 -6.82 -13.46 -4.29
CA ILE A 269 -7.91 -12.83 -5.03
C ILE A 269 -9.06 -12.48 -4.10
N ALA A 270 -9.48 -13.37 -3.20
CA ALA A 270 -10.57 -13.14 -2.26
C ALA A 270 -10.23 -12.03 -1.27
N VAL A 271 -9.00 -12.00 -0.74
CA VAL A 271 -8.54 -10.93 0.15
C VAL A 271 -8.35 -9.62 -0.63
N PHE A 272 -7.81 -9.67 -1.86
CA PHE A 272 -7.75 -8.51 -2.73
C PHE A 272 -9.14 -7.95 -3.03
N PHE A 273 -10.12 -8.80 -3.34
CA PHE A 273 -11.49 -8.40 -3.65
C PHE A 273 -12.19 -7.84 -2.41
N TYR A 274 -12.06 -8.51 -1.26
CA TYR A 274 -12.57 -8.05 0.03
C TYR A 274 -12.04 -6.65 0.42
N LEU A 275 -10.76 -6.39 0.14
CA LEU A 275 -10.11 -5.11 0.49
C LEU A 275 -10.31 -4.02 -0.58
N THR A 276 -10.40 -4.38 -1.87
CA THR A 276 -10.64 -3.40 -2.96
C THR A 276 -12.10 -2.98 -3.08
N HIS A 277 -13.06 -3.80 -2.64
CA HIS A 277 -14.48 -3.45 -2.66
C HIS A 277 -14.95 -2.53 -1.51
N LYS A 278 -14.07 -2.04 -0.64
CA LYS A 278 -14.44 -1.11 0.44
C LYS A 278 -14.50 0.37 0.04
N GLY A 279 -14.28 0.73 -1.23
CA GLY A 279 -14.58 2.07 -1.73
C GLY A 279 -15.94 2.09 -2.42
N GLU A 280 -16.97 2.65 -1.80
CA GLU A 280 -18.23 2.89 -2.51
C GLU A 280 -17.98 3.90 -3.65
N GLU A 281 -18.27 3.49 -4.88
CA GLU A 281 -18.24 4.38 -6.04
C GLU A 281 -19.40 5.36 -5.95
N ILE A 282 -19.11 6.60 -5.60
CA ILE A 282 -20.06 7.70 -5.68
C ILE A 282 -19.89 8.36 -7.05
N GLY A 283 -20.95 8.35 -7.86
CA GLY A 283 -20.95 8.92 -9.20
C GLY A 283 -21.56 10.32 -9.22
N LEU A 284 -20.86 11.28 -9.84
CA LEU A 284 -21.46 12.57 -10.21
C LEU A 284 -22.55 12.34 -11.27
N LEU A 285 -23.78 12.76 -10.98
CA LEU A 285 -24.92 12.58 -11.89
C LEU A 285 -24.97 13.67 -12.97
N ASN A 286 -24.76 14.93 -12.59
CA ASN A 286 -24.78 16.09 -13.48
C ASN A 286 -23.90 17.18 -12.89
N ALA A 287 -22.90 17.63 -13.65
CA ALA A 287 -21.98 18.69 -13.29
C ALA A 287 -22.12 19.83 -14.31
N GLN A 288 -22.53 21.02 -13.88
CA GLN A 288 -22.59 22.23 -14.71
C GLN A 288 -21.68 23.29 -14.10
N GLY A 289 -20.90 23.99 -14.92
CA GLY A 289 -19.99 25.06 -14.49
C GLY A 289 -18.65 24.54 -13.95
N ASN A 290 -17.93 25.43 -13.27
CA ASN A 290 -16.59 25.16 -12.75
C ASN A 290 -16.67 24.41 -11.40
N ILE A 291 -16.25 23.13 -11.40
CA ILE A 291 -16.20 22.28 -10.21
C ILE A 291 -14.75 21.92 -9.93
N GLN A 292 -14.33 22.15 -8.70
CA GLN A 292 -13.00 21.86 -8.22
C GLN A 292 -13.04 20.81 -7.12
N ILE A 293 -12.04 19.94 -7.11
CA ILE A 293 -11.94 18.86 -6.14
C ILE A 293 -10.56 18.85 -5.51
N LEU A 294 -10.56 18.73 -4.19
CA LEU A 294 -9.39 18.52 -3.37
C LEU A 294 -9.43 17.09 -2.83
N TYR A 295 -8.45 16.30 -3.23
CA TYR A 295 -8.25 14.97 -2.68
C TYR A 295 -7.73 15.07 -1.25
N PRO A 296 -8.03 14.10 -0.36
CA PRO A 296 -7.57 14.13 1.02
C PRO A 296 -6.05 14.33 1.12
N GLY A 297 -5.60 15.37 1.82
CA GLY A 297 -4.18 15.71 1.97
C GLY A 297 -3.52 16.40 0.77
N GLY A 298 -4.24 16.62 -0.33
CA GLY A 298 -3.77 17.44 -1.45
C GLY A 298 -3.75 18.93 -1.10
N LYS A 299 -2.80 19.68 -1.67
CA LYS A 299 -2.76 21.16 -1.60
C LYS A 299 -3.33 21.83 -2.85
N GLU A 300 -3.56 21.08 -3.92
CA GLU A 300 -3.97 21.61 -5.22
C GLU A 300 -5.39 21.19 -5.59
N TRP A 301 -6.19 22.19 -5.97
CA TRP A 301 -7.54 22.01 -6.50
C TRP A 301 -7.48 21.59 -7.96
N ARG A 302 -8.16 20.49 -8.33
CA ARG A 302 -8.26 20.02 -9.72
C ARG A 302 -9.65 20.27 -10.29
N GLN A 303 -9.71 20.80 -11.51
CA GLN A 303 -10.96 20.97 -12.24
C GLN A 303 -11.50 19.63 -12.73
N VAL A 304 -12.82 19.47 -12.67
CA VAL A 304 -13.50 18.23 -13.04
C VAL A 304 -14.62 18.54 -14.02
N SER A 305 -14.56 17.93 -15.20
CA SER A 305 -15.48 18.21 -16.31
C SER A 305 -16.45 17.08 -16.64
N ASN A 306 -16.30 15.86 -16.09
CA ASN A 306 -17.35 14.84 -16.14
C ASN A 306 -17.07 13.62 -15.27
N ARG A 307 -18.16 12.90 -14.89
CA ARG A 307 -18.24 11.61 -14.16
C ARG A 307 -16.91 11.16 -13.55
N ILE A 308 -16.75 11.39 -12.26
CA ILE A 308 -15.64 10.83 -11.51
C ILE A 308 -16.18 10.00 -10.36
N ASN A 309 -15.53 8.86 -10.15
CA ASN A 309 -15.77 7.97 -9.03
C ASN A 309 -14.84 8.42 -7.89
N PHE A 310 -15.42 8.77 -6.75
CA PHE A 310 -14.69 9.31 -5.62
C PHE A 310 -14.75 8.37 -4.41
N ARG A 311 -13.66 8.33 -3.64
CA ARG A 311 -13.58 7.63 -2.35
C ARG A 311 -13.81 8.62 -1.19
N ASN A 312 -14.12 8.12 0.00
CA ASN A 312 -14.27 8.92 1.22
C ASN A 312 -13.08 9.87 1.46
N GLY A 313 -13.33 11.03 2.04
CA GLY A 313 -12.33 12.04 2.41
C GLY A 313 -12.09 13.16 1.40
N ILE A 314 -12.95 13.31 0.39
CA ILE A 314 -12.78 14.30 -0.68
C ILE A 314 -13.52 15.59 -0.35
N THR A 315 -12.91 16.74 -0.65
CA THR A 315 -13.57 18.04 -0.59
C THR A 315 -13.93 18.51 -1.99
N LEU A 316 -15.19 18.82 -2.21
CA LEU A 316 -15.71 19.38 -3.45
C LEU A 316 -16.05 20.85 -3.24
N LYS A 317 -15.64 21.70 -4.19
CA LYS A 317 -15.94 23.12 -4.21
C LYS A 317 -16.55 23.52 -5.55
N THR A 318 -17.71 24.14 -5.51
CA THR A 318 -18.38 24.69 -6.70
C THR A 318 -18.06 26.18 -6.86
N GLY A 319 -17.83 26.62 -8.10
CA GLY A 319 -17.67 28.04 -8.44
C GLY A 319 -19.00 28.80 -8.50
N SER A 320 -18.97 30.05 -8.97
CA SER A 320 -20.12 30.96 -9.03
C SER A 320 -21.29 30.49 -9.89
N GLU A 321 -21.01 29.70 -10.93
CA GLU A 321 -22.03 29.07 -11.80
C GLU A 321 -22.04 27.53 -11.65
N GLY A 322 -21.29 27.01 -10.68
CA GLY A 322 -21.09 25.57 -10.49
C GLY A 322 -22.27 24.93 -9.77
N ARG A 323 -23.00 24.00 -10.40
CA ARG A 323 -24.01 23.17 -9.73
C ARG A 323 -23.73 21.72 -10.00
N THR A 324 -23.86 20.88 -8.97
CA THR A 324 -23.65 19.44 -9.15
C THR A 324 -24.59 18.62 -8.31
N ALA A 325 -24.94 17.43 -8.82
CA ALA A 325 -25.68 16.43 -8.06
C ALA A 325 -24.86 15.14 -7.96
N ILE A 326 -24.95 14.51 -6.81
CA ILE A 326 -24.21 13.31 -6.46
C ILE A 326 -25.20 12.26 -5.98
N SER A 327 -25.10 11.04 -6.48
CA SER A 327 -25.91 9.93 -5.97
C SER A 327 -25.02 8.90 -5.28
N THR A 328 -25.40 8.56 -4.06
CA THR A 328 -24.79 7.45 -3.32
C THR A 328 -25.45 6.13 -3.72
N LYS A 329 -24.74 4.99 -3.71
CA LYS A 329 -25.33 3.67 -4.02
C LYS A 329 -26.49 3.28 -3.08
N LYS A 330 -26.57 3.90 -1.90
CA LYS A 330 -27.70 3.77 -0.96
C LYS A 330 -28.93 4.61 -1.36
N GLY A 331 -28.89 5.26 -2.51
CA GLY A 331 -30.00 6.00 -3.09
C GLY A 331 -30.28 7.35 -2.41
N THR A 332 -29.29 7.90 -1.69
CA THR A 332 -29.35 9.29 -1.21
C THR A 332 -28.73 10.19 -2.27
N ASP A 333 -29.50 11.17 -2.73
CA ASP A 333 -29.07 12.15 -3.72
C ASP A 333 -28.73 13.46 -3.01
N VAL A 334 -27.54 14.00 -3.28
CA VAL A 334 -27.03 15.24 -2.72
C VAL A 334 -26.83 16.24 -3.86
N GLY A 335 -27.70 17.24 -3.92
CA GLY A 335 -27.54 18.42 -4.75
C GLY A 335 -26.67 19.45 -4.04
N ILE A 336 -25.72 20.04 -4.75
CA ILE A 336 -24.78 21.03 -4.28
C ILE A 336 -24.92 22.26 -5.18
N ASP A 337 -25.25 23.41 -4.57
CA ASP A 337 -25.43 24.67 -5.30
C ASP A 337 -24.09 25.38 -5.56
N SER A 338 -24.13 26.54 -6.23
CA SER A 338 -22.97 27.41 -6.46
C SER A 338 -22.31 27.88 -5.17
N ASN A 339 -21.01 28.20 -5.25
CA ASN A 339 -20.19 28.70 -4.13
C ASN A 339 -20.28 27.84 -2.85
N THR A 340 -20.36 26.52 -3.01
CA THR A 340 -20.56 25.57 -1.93
C THR A 340 -19.34 24.69 -1.76
N GLU A 341 -18.88 24.51 -0.52
CA GLU A 341 -17.76 23.65 -0.16
C GLU A 341 -18.23 22.52 0.77
N VAL A 342 -18.12 21.27 0.28
CA VAL A 342 -18.55 20.06 0.99
C VAL A 342 -17.40 19.09 1.11
N HIS A 343 -17.16 18.60 2.32
CA HIS A 343 -16.21 17.54 2.62
C HIS A 343 -16.97 16.23 2.89
N PHE A 344 -16.69 15.21 2.09
CA PHE A 344 -17.33 13.89 2.20
C PHE A 344 -16.53 13.03 3.17
N ILE A 345 -17.10 12.73 4.35
CA ILE A 345 -16.44 11.90 5.36
C ILE A 345 -16.78 10.43 5.11
N ASP A 346 -18.07 10.10 5.02
CA ASP A 346 -18.59 8.75 4.78
C ASP A 346 -19.83 8.79 3.86
N PRO A 347 -20.30 7.64 3.33
CA PRO A 347 -21.49 7.60 2.48
C PRO A 347 -22.78 8.08 3.14
N LEU A 348 -22.82 8.12 4.48
CA LEU A 348 -23.93 8.62 5.29
C LEU A 348 -23.53 9.85 6.10
N LYS A 349 -22.33 10.42 5.87
CA LYS A 349 -21.85 11.56 6.65
C LYS A 349 -21.08 12.55 5.79
N ILE A 350 -21.55 13.79 5.79
CA ILE A 350 -20.89 14.89 5.09
C ILE A 350 -20.69 16.06 6.02
N GLN A 351 -19.70 16.88 5.71
CA GLN A 351 -19.44 18.14 6.38
C GLN A 351 -19.60 19.27 5.37
N LEU A 352 -20.61 20.10 5.57
CA LEU A 352 -20.84 21.32 4.80
C LEU A 352 -20.09 22.46 5.48
N LYS A 353 -19.10 23.06 4.82
CA LYS A 353 -18.39 24.20 5.38
C LYS A 353 -19.14 25.50 5.12
N THR A 354 -19.48 25.75 3.85
CA THR A 354 -20.18 26.96 3.41
C THR A 354 -21.03 26.64 2.18
N GLY A 355 -22.10 27.40 1.96
CA GLY A 355 -22.98 27.30 0.80
C GLY A 355 -24.28 26.56 1.08
N GLN A 356 -24.86 25.94 0.05
CA GLN A 356 -26.18 25.32 0.14
C GLN A 356 -26.21 23.93 -0.50
N ILE A 357 -26.82 22.99 0.21
CA ILE A 357 -27.03 21.62 -0.25
C ILE A 357 -28.48 21.19 -0.07
N LEU A 358 -28.94 20.34 -0.99
CA LEU A 358 -30.24 19.69 -0.94
C LEU A 358 -30.02 18.18 -0.89
N ILE A 359 -30.46 17.54 0.18
CA ILE A 359 -30.29 16.10 0.37
C ILE A 359 -31.64 15.44 0.27
N THR A 360 -31.76 14.44 -0.58
CA THR A 360 -32.91 13.55 -0.67
C THR A 360 -32.50 12.17 -0.18
N ALA A 361 -32.82 11.86 1.07
CA ALA A 361 -32.53 10.58 1.70
C ALA A 361 -33.68 9.58 1.47
N LYS A 362 -33.34 8.40 0.95
CA LYS A 362 -34.24 7.23 0.98
C LYS A 362 -34.18 6.59 2.36
N GLU A 363 -35.32 6.05 2.79
CA GLU A 363 -35.51 5.43 4.10
C GLU A 363 -34.38 4.43 4.40
N SER A 364 -33.64 4.70 5.47
CA SER A 364 -32.48 3.91 5.89
C SER A 364 -32.49 3.69 7.41
N GLU A 365 -32.00 2.52 7.86
CA GLU A 365 -31.84 2.21 9.29
C GLU A 365 -30.84 3.15 9.99
N LYS A 366 -29.88 3.73 9.25
CA LYS A 366 -28.89 4.66 9.79
C LYS A 366 -29.15 6.08 9.26
N PRO A 367 -29.20 7.10 10.14
CA PRO A 367 -29.38 8.49 9.70
C PRO A 367 -28.24 8.92 8.80
N PHE A 368 -28.58 9.73 7.80
CA PHE A 368 -27.62 10.58 7.10
C PHE A 368 -27.28 11.78 7.99
N GLU A 369 -26.01 11.97 8.30
CA GLU A 369 -25.50 13.01 9.19
C GLU A 369 -24.81 14.13 8.38
N ILE A 370 -25.15 15.38 8.71
CA ILE A 370 -24.64 16.59 8.06
C ILE A 370 -24.03 17.44 9.16
N GLU A 371 -22.73 17.63 9.12
CA GLU A 371 -22.03 18.53 10.02
C GLU A 371 -21.88 19.91 9.36
N THR A 372 -22.28 20.95 10.08
CA THR A 372 -22.11 22.35 9.67
C THR A 372 -21.30 23.09 10.74
N PRO A 373 -20.76 24.29 10.46
CA PRO A 373 -20.05 25.07 11.47
C PRO A 373 -20.92 25.34 12.71
N ASN A 374 -22.23 25.48 12.51
CA ASN A 374 -23.18 25.89 13.54
C ASN A 374 -24.00 24.74 14.16
N GLY A 375 -23.65 23.48 13.86
CA GLY A 375 -24.30 22.31 14.48
C GLY A 375 -24.42 21.10 13.55
N ARG A 376 -25.09 20.05 14.03
CA ARG A 376 -25.25 18.78 13.30
C ARG A 376 -26.70 18.50 12.99
N ILE A 377 -26.96 17.95 11.81
CA ILE A 377 -28.30 17.58 11.33
C ILE A 377 -28.29 16.09 11.00
N ARG A 378 -29.36 15.39 11.37
CA ARG A 378 -29.60 13.98 11.04
C ARG A 378 -30.91 13.84 10.30
N THR A 379 -30.94 13.03 9.25
CA THR A 379 -32.18 12.69 8.55
C THR A 379 -32.21 11.21 8.19
N ASN A 380 -33.31 10.53 8.50
CA ASN A 380 -33.52 9.11 8.17
C ASN A 380 -34.25 8.93 6.84
N LYS A 381 -35.04 9.93 6.42
CA LYS A 381 -35.93 9.88 5.26
C LYS A 381 -36.43 11.27 4.89
N GLY A 382 -36.47 11.55 3.60
CA GLY A 382 -37.10 12.77 3.05
C GLY A 382 -36.11 13.72 2.41
N THR A 383 -36.56 14.95 2.15
CA THR A 383 -35.75 15.99 1.51
C THR A 383 -35.47 17.12 2.50
N VAL A 384 -34.20 17.40 2.72
CA VAL A 384 -33.73 18.46 3.63
C VAL A 384 -32.82 19.41 2.87
N ASN A 385 -33.13 20.70 2.95
CA ASN A 385 -32.27 21.77 2.45
C ASN A 385 -31.45 22.33 3.63
N VAL A 386 -30.14 22.45 3.44
CA VAL A 386 -29.23 23.01 4.45
C VAL A 386 -28.40 24.10 3.81
N GLN A 387 -28.46 25.30 4.38
CA GLN A 387 -27.66 26.44 3.98
C GLN A 387 -26.75 26.84 5.14
N ALA A 388 -25.43 26.74 4.95
CA ALA A 388 -24.43 27.11 5.94
C ALA A 388 -23.71 28.40 5.53
N ARG A 389 -23.64 29.33 6.49
CA ARG A 389 -22.87 30.58 6.43
C ARG A 389 -21.99 30.67 7.68
N ASP A 390 -21.11 31.66 7.71
CA ASP A 390 -20.09 31.80 8.75
C ASP A 390 -20.65 31.84 10.18
N PHE A 391 -21.84 32.42 10.38
CA PHE A 391 -22.47 32.59 11.71
C PHE A 391 -23.89 32.03 11.82
N GLU A 392 -24.45 31.54 10.72
CA GLU A 392 -25.81 30.98 10.71
C GLU A 392 -25.90 29.74 9.81
N THR A 393 -26.63 28.74 10.27
CA THR A 393 -27.07 27.60 9.46
C THR A 393 -28.59 27.59 9.41
N ILE A 394 -29.15 27.62 8.22
CA ILE A 394 -30.60 27.50 7.99
C ILE A 394 -30.88 26.08 7.51
N VAL A 395 -31.78 25.39 8.22
CA VAL A 395 -32.21 24.04 7.87
C VAL A 395 -33.70 24.07 7.57
N THR A 396 -34.08 23.54 6.41
CA THR A 396 -35.48 23.45 5.99
C THR A 396 -35.82 21.99 5.69
N ALA A 397 -36.81 21.45 6.42
CA ALA A 397 -37.36 20.13 6.13
C ALA A 397 -38.39 20.27 4.99
N VAL A 398 -37.96 20.03 3.75
CA VAL A 398 -38.83 20.17 2.56
C VAL A 398 -39.86 19.04 2.52
N LYS A 399 -39.44 17.81 2.86
CA LYS A 399 -40.31 16.64 2.93
C LYS A 399 -39.82 15.71 4.04
N GLY A 400 -40.67 15.31 4.97
CA GLY A 400 -40.33 14.40 6.06
C GLY A 400 -39.61 14.99 7.29
N GLU A 401 -38.79 14.13 7.88
CA GLU A 401 -37.97 14.21 9.09
C GLU A 401 -36.61 14.94 9.08
N ALA A 402 -36.35 15.93 9.93
CA ALA A 402 -34.95 16.26 10.28
C ALA A 402 -34.77 16.43 11.80
N THR A 403 -33.72 15.83 12.36
CA THR A 403 -33.32 16.02 13.76
C THR A 403 -32.10 16.93 13.79
N LEU A 404 -32.20 18.03 14.52
CA LEU A 404 -31.14 19.01 14.72
C LEU A 404 -30.50 18.75 16.08
N LEU A 405 -29.17 18.70 16.11
CA LEU A 405 -28.37 18.57 17.32
C LEU A 405 -27.72 19.93 17.60
N LEU A 406 -28.26 20.63 18.60
CA LEU A 406 -27.87 21.98 19.03
C LEU A 406 -27.36 21.91 20.46
N GLU A 407 -26.08 22.21 20.70
CA GLU A 407 -25.51 22.32 22.06
C GLU A 407 -25.79 21.12 23.00
N GLY A 408 -26.06 19.92 22.44
CA GLY A 408 -26.40 18.71 23.19
C GLY A 408 -27.90 18.38 23.26
N GLU A 409 -28.78 19.26 22.80
CA GLU A 409 -30.22 19.02 22.69
C GLU A 409 -30.62 18.53 21.29
N GLU A 410 -31.53 17.55 21.25
CA GLU A 410 -32.15 17.08 20.01
C GLU A 410 -33.46 17.83 19.74
N LYS A 411 -33.53 18.54 18.62
CA LYS A 411 -34.74 19.23 18.19
C LYS A 411 -35.26 18.63 16.88
N LYS A 412 -36.47 18.09 16.90
CA LYS A 412 -37.14 17.60 15.69
C LYS A 412 -37.74 18.75 14.88
N LEU A 413 -37.39 18.78 13.60
CA LEU A 413 -37.94 19.66 12.57
C LEU A 413 -38.88 18.84 11.68
N LEU A 414 -40.14 19.25 11.65
CA LEU A 414 -41.18 18.62 10.84
C LEU A 414 -41.24 19.25 9.45
N GLU A 415 -41.84 18.50 8.52
CA GLU A 415 -42.07 18.92 7.13
C GLU A 415 -42.69 20.32 7.01
N GLY A 416 -42.18 21.10 6.05
CA GLY A 416 -42.60 22.47 5.78
C GLY A 416 -42.06 23.50 6.76
N ARG A 417 -41.28 23.11 7.77
CA ARG A 417 -40.68 24.03 8.75
C ARG A 417 -39.21 24.29 8.45
N GLN A 418 -38.77 25.47 8.88
CA GLN A 418 -37.38 25.89 8.88
C GLN A 418 -36.89 26.18 10.29
N HIS A 419 -35.61 25.95 10.53
CA HIS A 419 -34.94 26.34 11.76
C HIS A 419 -33.63 27.04 11.44
N LYS A 420 -33.38 28.14 12.14
CA LYS A 420 -32.15 28.91 12.05
C LYS A 420 -31.30 28.61 13.28
N MET A 421 -30.07 28.17 13.04
CA MET A 421 -29.07 27.88 14.06
C MET A 421 -28.02 29.00 13.97
N THR A 422 -27.78 29.72 15.05
CA THR A 422 -26.79 30.81 15.09
C THR A 422 -25.79 30.55 16.20
N ILE A 423 -24.50 30.75 15.90
CA ILE A 423 -23.45 30.77 16.92
C ILE A 423 -23.20 32.24 17.28
N GLY A 424 -23.31 32.57 18.57
CA GLY A 424 -23.33 33.94 19.06
C GLY A 424 -24.75 34.48 19.20
N GLY A 425 -24.95 35.36 20.19
CA GLY A 425 -26.25 35.98 20.44
C GLY A 425 -26.71 36.86 19.28
N GLU A 426 -28.00 37.18 19.23
CA GLU A 426 -28.51 38.13 18.26
C GLU A 426 -27.85 39.52 18.49
N PRO A 427 -27.46 40.26 17.44
CA PRO A 427 -27.00 41.62 17.60
C PRO A 427 -28.12 42.44 18.27
N VAL A 428 -27.84 42.93 19.48
CA VAL A 428 -28.80 43.70 20.27
C VAL A 428 -28.77 45.16 19.84
N ASP A 429 -29.94 45.79 19.71
CA ASP A 429 -30.03 47.24 19.55
C ASP A 429 -29.60 47.93 20.86
N ILE A 430 -28.34 48.31 20.92
CA ILE A 430 -27.73 48.99 22.06
C ILE A 430 -28.44 50.34 22.32
N GLY A 431 -28.99 50.99 21.28
CA GLY A 431 -29.68 52.27 21.41
C GLY A 431 -30.96 52.18 22.25
N ALA A 432 -31.72 51.11 22.10
CA ALA A 432 -32.90 50.84 22.92
C ALA A 432 -32.55 50.62 24.40
N ILE A 433 -31.43 49.93 24.67
CA ILE A 433 -30.94 49.69 26.04
C ILE A 433 -30.42 50.98 26.69
N ILE A 434 -29.68 51.80 25.94
CA ILE A 434 -29.19 53.09 26.42
C ILE A 434 -30.35 54.03 26.76
N ASN A 435 -31.33 54.17 25.85
CA ASN A 435 -32.51 55.01 26.08
C ASN A 435 -33.33 54.57 27.30
N TRP A 436 -33.50 53.26 27.50
CA TRP A 436 -34.12 52.72 28.70
C TRP A 436 -33.29 53.04 29.95
N SER A 437 -31.96 52.87 29.89
CA SER A 437 -31.08 53.10 31.04
C SER A 437 -31.02 54.57 31.48
N GLU A 438 -31.05 55.52 30.53
CA GLU A 438 -31.04 56.95 30.84
C GLU A 438 -32.31 57.38 31.59
N GLY A 439 -33.48 56.82 31.25
CA GLY A 439 -34.73 57.10 31.95
C GLY A 439 -34.82 56.50 33.36
N VAL A 440 -34.01 55.48 33.67
CA VAL A 440 -33.98 54.80 34.97
C VAL A 440 -32.86 55.34 35.88
N LEU A 441 -31.77 55.83 35.30
CA LEU A 441 -30.57 56.27 36.02
C LEU A 441 -30.54 57.78 36.31
N THR A 442 -31.58 58.54 35.99
CA THR A 442 -31.73 59.91 36.49
C THR A 442 -31.81 59.90 38.03
N LYS A 443 -30.66 60.16 38.68
CA LYS A 443 -30.55 60.30 40.13
C LYS A 443 -31.52 61.40 40.62
N PRO A 444 -32.27 61.18 41.71
CA PRO A 444 -32.98 62.26 42.37
C PRO A 444 -31.96 63.26 42.95
N ASP A 445 -32.24 64.55 42.74
CA ASP A 445 -31.44 65.71 43.16
C ASP A 445 -30.71 65.53 44.50
N GLU A 446 -29.38 65.67 44.50
CA GLU A 446 -28.60 66.01 45.70
C GLU A 446 -28.90 67.47 46.12
N LYS A 447 -30.12 67.70 46.60
CA LYS A 447 -30.43 68.84 47.48
C LYS A 447 -30.41 68.34 48.92
N ASN A 448 -29.27 68.49 49.59
CA ASN A 448 -29.20 69.27 50.84
C ASN A 448 -27.81 69.23 51.49
N GLY A 449 -27.19 70.41 51.54
CA GLY A 449 -26.82 71.03 52.81
C GLY A 449 -25.52 70.56 53.47
N ARG A 450 -24.53 71.46 53.48
CA ARG A 450 -24.00 71.97 54.76
C ARG A 450 -23.42 73.38 54.57
N LYS A 451 -23.92 74.27 55.43
CA LYS A 451 -23.35 75.55 55.82
C LYS A 451 -21.96 75.37 56.42
#